data_AF-A0A060DM93-F1
#
_entry.id   AF-A0A060DM93-F1
#
_cell.length_a   1.000
_cell.length_b   1.000
_cell.length_c   1.000
_cell.angle_alpha   90.00
_cell.angle_beta   90.00
_cell.angle_gamma   90.00
#
_symmetry.space_group_name_H-M   'P 1'
#
loop_
_entity.id
_entity.type
_entity.pdbx_description
1 polymer ?
#
loop_
_entity_poly.entity_id
_entity_poly.type
_entity_poly.pdbx_seq_one_letter_code
_entity_poly.pdbx_strand_id
1 'polypeptide(L)'
;MKMNARQLGNTRLAMLNKPRELATRAEFAEDIRRNWMNALEATVQVGRRLNEAKEKLPHGEYEAMVEQDLPFKPATARKLREVATFVDSGKVPLEQLPEAYSTVYAIATMPEERTPPPRATL
;
A
#
# COMPACT_ATOMS: atom_id res chain seq x y z
N MET A 1 18.76 27.29 10.47
CA MET A 1 18.21 26.12 9.74
C MET A 1 17.25 25.39 10.69
N LYS A 2 15.93 25.57 10.55
CA LYS A 2 14.94 24.98 11.48
C LYS A 2 14.48 23.64 10.90
N MET A 3 14.80 22.53 11.57
CA MET A 3 14.34 21.20 11.19
C MET A 3 12.86 21.04 11.55
N ASN A 4 12.06 20.49 10.62
CA ASN A 4 10.61 20.37 10.75
C ASN A 4 10.22 19.15 11.62
N ALA A 5 9.11 19.21 12.35
CA ALA A 5 8.70 18.21 13.34
C ALA A 5 8.52 16.79 12.77
N ARG A 6 8.15 16.69 11.48
CA ARG A 6 8.07 15.42 10.74
C ARG A 6 9.43 14.73 10.57
N GLN A 7 10.47 15.54 10.38
CA GLN A 7 11.84 15.06 10.18
C GLN A 7 12.42 14.52 11.49
N LEU A 8 12.11 15.17 12.62
CA LEU A 8 12.50 14.73 13.96
C LEU A 8 11.82 13.40 14.36
N GLY A 9 10.56 13.19 13.99
CA GLY A 9 9.85 11.92 14.21
C GLY A 9 10.49 10.74 13.46
N ASN A 10 10.82 10.94 12.18
CA ASN A 10 11.45 9.92 11.35
C ASN A 10 12.87 9.59 11.80
N THR A 11 13.66 10.59 12.23
CA THR A 11 15.04 10.37 12.68
C THR A 11 15.12 9.62 14.03
N ARG A 12 14.20 9.89 14.96
CA ARG A 12 14.15 9.17 16.25
C ARG A 12 13.70 7.71 16.07
N LEU A 13 12.77 7.44 15.16
CA LEU A 13 12.36 6.08 14.80
C LEU A 13 13.50 5.30 14.09
N ALA A 14 14.27 5.97 13.22
CA ALA A 14 15.40 5.35 12.55
C ALA A 14 16.55 4.96 13.50
N MET A 15 16.77 5.73 14.57
CA MET A 15 17.85 5.50 15.55
C MET A 15 17.52 4.39 16.57
N LEU A 16 16.24 4.13 16.83
CA LEU A 16 15.80 3.07 17.75
C LEU A 16 15.72 1.68 17.12
N ASN A 17 15.91 1.59 15.80
CA ASN A 17 15.65 0.38 15.04
C ASN A 17 16.92 -0.14 14.36
N LYS A 18 17.99 -0.38 15.13
CA LYS A 18 19.06 -1.24 14.62
C LYS A 18 18.41 -2.62 14.36
N PRO A 19 18.39 -3.12 13.11
CA PRO A 19 17.79 -4.42 12.84
C PRO A 19 18.44 -5.46 13.75
N ARG A 20 17.62 -6.19 14.50
CA ARG A 20 18.09 -7.29 15.33
C ARG A 20 18.87 -8.25 14.43
N GLU A 21 20.12 -8.55 14.79
CA GLU A 21 20.89 -9.55 14.05
C GLU A 21 20.19 -10.92 14.21
N LEU A 22 19.85 -11.52 13.07
CA LEU A 22 19.19 -12.82 12.99
C LEU A 22 20.24 -13.89 12.72
N ALA A 23 20.24 -14.98 13.49
CA ALA A 23 21.30 -15.99 13.41
C ALA A 23 20.79 -17.33 12.86
N THR A 24 19.51 -17.64 13.03
CA THR A 24 18.95 -18.96 12.71
C THR A 24 17.84 -18.89 11.67
N ARG A 25 17.64 -19.99 10.92
CA ARG A 25 16.51 -20.14 9.98
C ARG A 25 15.16 -19.83 10.62
N ALA A 26 14.95 -20.27 11.86
CA ALA A 26 13.69 -20.05 12.58
C ALA A 26 13.46 -18.55 12.84
N GLU A 27 14.50 -17.82 13.25
CA GLU A 27 14.42 -16.37 13.46
C GLU A 27 14.16 -15.60 12.16
N PHE A 28 14.81 -15.97 11.06
CA PHE A 28 14.54 -15.39 9.75
C PHE A 28 13.10 -15.65 9.30
N ALA A 29 12.63 -16.89 9.39
CA ALA A 29 11.27 -17.24 8.97
C ALA A 29 10.20 -16.49 9.78
N GLU A 30 10.42 -16.37 11.08
CA GLU A 30 9.54 -15.61 11.97
C GLU A 30 9.59 -14.10 11.66
N ASP A 31 10.77 -13.52 11.44
CA ASP A 31 10.89 -12.09 11.13
C ASP A 31 10.28 -11.74 9.77
N ILE A 32 10.49 -12.58 8.76
CA ILE A 32 9.85 -12.43 7.44
C ILE A 32 8.33 -12.52 7.57
N ARG A 33 7.80 -13.51 8.29
CA ARG A 33 6.35 -13.65 8.51
C ARG A 33 5.76 -12.41 9.17
N ARG A 34 6.42 -11.85 10.19
CA ARG A 34 5.97 -10.62 10.85
C ARG A 34 5.96 -9.43 9.89
N ASN A 35 7.06 -9.20 9.17
CA ASN A 35 7.13 -8.09 8.21
C ASN A 35 6.10 -8.24 7.08
N TRP A 36 5.88 -9.47 6.62
CA TRP A 36 4.85 -9.79 5.65
C TRP A 36 3.44 -9.44 6.16
N MET A 37 3.09 -9.89 7.37
CA MET A 37 1.80 -9.55 7.99
C MET A 37 1.63 -8.04 8.20
N ASN A 38 2.67 -7.37 8.69
CA ASN A 38 2.67 -5.91 8.87
C ASN A 38 2.41 -5.18 7.53
N ALA A 39 2.98 -5.67 6.42
CA ALA A 39 2.75 -5.09 5.09
C ALA A 39 1.30 -5.29 4.62
N LEU A 40 0.71 -6.46 4.87
CA LEU A 40 -0.70 -6.72 4.56
C LEU A 40 -1.63 -5.82 5.37
N GLU A 41 -1.40 -5.72 6.68
CA GLU A 41 -2.15 -4.83 7.58
C GLU A 41 -2.04 -3.37 7.14
N ALA A 42 -0.82 -2.90 6.85
CA ALA A 42 -0.59 -1.55 6.38
C ALA A 42 -1.37 -1.27 5.08
N THR A 43 -1.39 -2.23 4.16
CA THR A 43 -2.08 -2.04 2.88
C THR A 43 -3.60 -1.98 3.03
N VAL A 44 -4.19 -2.83 3.88
CA VAL A 44 -5.62 -2.72 4.26
C VAL A 44 -5.89 -1.37 4.91
N GLN A 45 -4.99 -0.90 5.77
CA GLN A 45 -5.14 0.39 6.43
C GLN A 45 -5.10 1.58 5.45
N VAL A 46 -4.32 1.50 4.37
CA VAL A 46 -4.39 2.48 3.27
C VAL A 46 -5.77 2.47 2.63
N GLY A 47 -6.31 1.29 2.30
CA GLY A 47 -7.66 1.15 1.75
C GLY A 47 -8.74 1.76 2.64
N ARG A 48 -8.68 1.52 3.95
CA ARG A 48 -9.59 2.13 4.95
C ARG A 48 -9.50 3.65 4.96
N ARG A 49 -8.29 4.21 4.93
CA ARG A 49 -8.09 5.68 4.86
C ARG A 49 -8.63 6.28 3.58
N LEU A 50 -8.48 5.58 2.45
CA LEU A 50 -9.04 6.01 1.17
C LEU A 50 -10.58 5.98 1.17
N ASN A 51 -11.21 5.00 1.83
CA ASN A 51 -12.67 4.99 2.06
C ASN A 51 -13.11 6.19 2.89
N GLU A 52 -12.46 6.41 4.04
CA GLU A 52 -12.73 7.53 4.93
C GLU A 52 -12.55 8.89 4.24
N ALA A 53 -11.49 9.05 3.44
CA ALA A 53 -11.24 10.28 2.68
C ALA A 53 -12.34 10.54 1.65
N LYS A 54 -12.80 9.51 0.93
CA LYS A 54 -13.89 9.68 -0.05
C LYS A 54 -15.21 10.09 0.58
N GLU A 55 -15.46 9.67 1.83
CA GLU A 55 -16.68 10.02 2.57
C GLU A 55 -16.62 11.44 3.16
N LYS A 56 -15.43 11.88 3.60
CA LYS A 56 -15.28 13.12 4.38
C LYS A 56 -14.82 14.33 3.58
N LEU A 57 -14.10 14.12 2.48
CA LEU A 57 -13.56 15.24 1.71
C LEU A 57 -14.65 15.89 0.83
N PRO A 58 -14.56 17.20 0.58
CA PRO A 58 -15.40 17.87 -0.40
C PRO A 58 -15.31 17.22 -1.78
N HIS A 59 -16.34 17.44 -2.60
CA HIS A 59 -16.36 16.92 -3.97
C HIS A 59 -15.12 17.37 -4.75
N GLY A 60 -14.44 16.42 -5.41
CA GLY A 60 -13.23 16.67 -6.20
C GLY A 60 -11.91 16.64 -5.41
N GLU A 61 -11.93 16.86 -4.09
CA GLU A 61 -10.71 16.86 -3.26
C GLU A 61 -10.13 15.44 -3.09
N TYR A 62 -10.98 14.42 -3.02
CA TYR A 62 -10.53 13.03 -3.00
C TYR A 62 -9.79 12.67 -4.30
N GLU A 63 -10.37 13.02 -5.46
CA GLU A 63 -9.77 12.77 -6.76
C GLU A 63 -8.44 13.53 -6.92
N ALA A 64 -8.40 14.81 -6.55
CA ALA A 64 -7.18 15.62 -6.60
C ALA A 64 -6.06 15.05 -5.72
N MET A 65 -6.38 14.68 -4.47
CA MET A 65 -5.41 14.06 -3.55
C MET A 65 -4.84 12.76 -4.14
N VAL A 66 -5.69 11.90 -4.71
CA VAL A 66 -5.24 10.63 -5.32
C VAL A 66 -4.34 10.87 -6.53
N GLU A 67 -4.61 11.90 -7.34
CA GLU A 67 -3.82 12.17 -8.55
C GLU A 67 -2.49 12.88 -8.27
N GLN A 68 -2.46 13.77 -7.26
CA GLN A 68 -1.38 14.71 -7.03
C GLN A 68 -0.48 14.35 -5.83
N ASP A 69 -1.05 13.76 -4.77
CA ASP A 69 -0.35 13.60 -3.49
C ASP A 69 0.08 12.15 -3.21
N LEU A 70 -0.48 11.17 -3.91
CA LEU A 70 -0.27 9.75 -3.63
C LEU A 70 0.65 9.08 -4.67
N PRO A 71 1.43 8.06 -4.26
CA PRO A 71 2.40 7.39 -5.14
C PRO A 71 1.75 6.39 -6.10
N PHE A 72 0.45 6.52 -6.38
CA PHE A 72 -0.31 5.61 -7.24
C PHE A 72 -1.49 6.33 -7.89
N LYS A 73 -2.07 5.71 -8.92
CA LYS A 73 -3.17 6.29 -9.71
C LYS A 73 -4.56 5.86 -9.18
N PRO A 74 -5.65 6.52 -9.61
CA PRO A 74 -7.01 6.22 -9.17
C PRO A 74 -7.42 4.75 -9.28
N ALA A 75 -6.93 4.03 -10.29
CA ALA A 75 -7.18 2.60 -10.45
C ALA A 75 -6.66 1.77 -9.26
N THR A 76 -5.47 2.07 -8.75
CA THR A 76 -4.89 1.40 -7.58
C THR A 76 -5.63 1.81 -6.31
N ALA A 77 -5.97 3.09 -6.15
CA ALA A 77 -6.76 3.57 -5.01
C ALA A 77 -8.10 2.84 -4.89
N ARG A 78 -8.80 2.60 -6.01
CA ARG A 78 -10.04 1.83 -6.04
C ARG A 78 -9.85 0.39 -5.54
N LYS A 79 -8.83 -0.31 -6.03
CA LYS A 79 -8.53 -1.70 -5.62
C LYS A 79 -8.23 -1.78 -4.13
N LEU A 80 -7.43 -0.85 -3.60
CA LEU A 80 -7.09 -0.79 -2.17
C LEU A 80 -8.33 -0.60 -1.30
N ARG A 81 -9.25 0.30 -1.71
CA ARG A 81 -10.53 0.51 -1.03
C ARG A 81 -11.40 -0.73 -1.02
N GLU A 82 -11.50 -1.42 -2.16
CA GLU A 82 -12.26 -2.68 -2.28
C GLU A 82 -11.68 -3.77 -1.37
N VAL A 83 -10.35 -3.93 -1.35
CA VAL A 83 -9.67 -4.87 -0.44
C VAL A 83 -10.03 -4.57 1.02
N ALA A 84 -9.97 -3.31 1.45
CA ALA A 84 -10.35 -2.94 2.80
C ALA A 84 -11.81 -3.29 3.11
N THR A 85 -12.73 -3.00 2.20
CA THR A 85 -14.15 -3.36 2.36
C THR A 85 -14.36 -4.88 2.46
N PHE A 86 -13.65 -5.68 1.66
CA PHE A 86 -13.75 -7.14 1.73
C PHE A 86 -13.26 -7.69 3.07
N VAL A 87 -12.11 -7.20 3.55
CA VAL A 87 -11.56 -7.58 4.85
C VAL A 87 -12.49 -7.17 5.98
N ASP A 88 -12.98 -5.93 5.98
CA ASP A 88 -13.86 -5.40 7.02
C ASP A 88 -15.23 -6.10 7.04
N SER A 89 -15.68 -6.59 5.88
CA SER A 89 -16.91 -7.42 5.78
C SER A 89 -16.74 -8.86 6.27
N GLY A 90 -15.53 -9.29 6.65
CA GLY A 90 -15.23 -10.66 7.07
C GLY A 90 -15.28 -11.71 5.94
N LYS A 91 -15.42 -11.28 4.68
CA LYS A 91 -15.47 -12.17 3.50
C LYS A 91 -14.11 -12.82 3.20
N VAL A 92 -13.02 -12.16 3.57
CA VAL A 92 -11.65 -12.65 3.40
C VAL A 92 -10.87 -12.38 4.69
N PRO A 93 -10.45 -13.41 5.44
CA PRO A 93 -9.53 -13.25 6.57
C PRO A 93 -8.21 -12.66 6.11
N LEU A 94 -7.62 -11.79 6.94
CA LEU A 94 -6.36 -11.12 6.63
C LEU A 94 -5.24 -12.12 6.30
N GLU A 95 -5.20 -13.28 6.97
CA GLU A 95 -4.18 -14.30 6.72
C GLU A 95 -4.35 -15.04 5.39
N GLN A 96 -5.53 -14.94 4.75
CA GLN A 96 -5.83 -15.54 3.43
C GLN A 96 -5.63 -14.55 2.28
N LEU A 97 -5.30 -13.29 2.59
CA LEU A 97 -4.91 -12.31 1.58
C LEU A 97 -3.71 -12.70 0.69
N PRO A 98 -2.69 -13.49 1.10
CA PRO A 98 -1.51 -13.76 0.27
C PRO A 98 -1.81 -14.35 -1.12
N GLU A 99 -2.79 -15.24 -1.26
CA GLU A 99 -3.20 -15.76 -2.58
C GLU A 99 -3.91 -14.69 -3.42
N ALA A 100 -4.70 -13.83 -2.78
CA ALA A 100 -5.38 -12.73 -3.45
C ALA A 100 -4.44 -11.54 -3.77
N TYR A 101 -3.36 -11.35 -2.99
CA TYR A 101 -2.43 -10.24 -3.13
C TYR A 101 -1.40 -10.43 -4.23
N SER A 102 -0.93 -11.65 -4.53
CA SER A 102 -0.09 -11.86 -5.72
C SER A 102 -0.81 -11.34 -6.97
N THR A 103 -2.13 -11.53 -7.03
CA THR A 103 -3.02 -11.04 -8.07
C THR A 103 -3.28 -9.53 -7.93
N VAL A 104 -3.67 -9.01 -6.77
CA VAL A 104 -3.95 -7.57 -6.60
C VAL A 104 -2.69 -6.70 -6.74
N TYR A 105 -1.54 -7.15 -6.21
CA TYR A 105 -0.25 -6.50 -6.35
C TYR A 105 0.23 -6.57 -7.80
N ALA A 106 0.11 -7.71 -8.49
CA ALA A 106 0.38 -7.78 -9.93
C ALA A 106 -0.46 -6.75 -10.69
N ILE A 107 -1.76 -6.61 -10.40
CA ILE A 107 -2.62 -5.63 -11.06
C ILE A 107 -2.31 -4.18 -10.61
N ALA A 108 -1.68 -3.95 -9.45
CA ALA A 108 -1.29 -2.62 -8.95
C ALA A 108 0.11 -2.19 -9.41
N THR A 109 1.00 -3.14 -9.68
CA THR A 109 2.38 -2.92 -10.13
C THR A 109 2.59 -3.18 -11.61
N MET A 110 1.57 -3.65 -12.33
CA MET A 110 1.59 -3.64 -13.79
C MET A 110 1.66 -2.18 -14.25
N PRO A 111 2.74 -1.74 -14.93
CA PRO A 111 2.65 -0.52 -15.71
C PRO A 111 1.49 -0.72 -16.69
N GLU A 112 0.65 0.31 -16.87
CA GLU A 112 -0.37 0.26 -17.92
C GLU A 112 0.32 -0.22 -19.20
N GLU A 113 -0.17 -1.34 -19.73
CA GLU A 113 0.31 -1.91 -20.96
C GLU A 113 0.23 -0.80 -22.00
N ARG A 114 1.39 -0.24 -22.36
CA ARG A 114 1.50 0.73 -23.46
C ARG A 114 0.94 0.02 -24.67
N THR A 115 -0.28 0.35 -25.06
CA THR A 115 -0.76 0.06 -26.40
C THR A 115 0.25 0.70 -27.35
N PRO A 116 1.00 -0.09 -28.14
CA PRO A 116 1.89 0.51 -29.12
C PRO A 116 1.02 1.34 -30.08
N PRO A 117 1.47 2.53 -30.51
CA PRO A 117 0.72 3.31 -31.50
C PRO A 117 0.49 2.45 -32.74
N PRO A 118 -0.66 2.62 -33.44
CA PRO A 118 -0.95 1.86 -34.64
C PRO A 118 0.24 1.97 -35.59
N ARG A 119 0.79 0.82 -36.01
CA ARG A 119 1.86 0.78 -37.01
C ARG A 119 1.39 1.57 -38.21
N ALA A 120 2.09 2.66 -38.52
CA ALA A 120 1.93 3.33 -39.80
C ALA A 120 2.30 2.30 -40.87
N THR A 121 1.30 1.89 -41.65
CA THR A 121 1.49 1.11 -42.86
C THR A 121 2.34 1.95 -43.81
N LEU A 122 3.55 1.46 -44.10
CA LEU A 122 4.35 1.94 -45.23
C LEU A 122 3.82 1.34 -46.53
#